data_AF-A0A2K9LN97-F1
#
_entry.id   AF-A0A2K9LN97-F1
#
_cell.length_a   1.000
_cell.length_b   1.000
_cell.length_c   1.000
_cell.angle_alpha   90.00
_cell.angle_beta   90.00
_cell.angle_gamma   90.00
#
_symmetry.space_group_name_H-M   'P 1'
#
loop_
_entity.id
_entity.type
_entity.pdbx_description
1 polymer ?
#
loop_
_entity_poly.entity_id
_entity_poly.type
_entity_poly.pdbx_seq_one_letter_code
_entity_poly.pdbx_strand_id
1 'polypeptide(L)'
;MSTAVSSDGRDSGRAASPWLLLFSSVLMVLGVGLLALYFVYLPMPHWFQSEIAMQQAGVSDPGMIFYCLATAGSAFVVWGRLMGCLRGDVINRSALMKAAALGMLLLGVMRLGTALFPHGAFQQMVALPVTEFILFSFIAWRLYKSA
;
A
#
# COMPACT_ATOMS: atom_id res chain seq x y z
N MET A 1 34.05 28.71 41.49
CA MET A 1 32.69 28.93 40.92
C MET A 1 32.82 28.78 39.41
N SER A 2 32.79 27.55 38.94
CA SER A 2 31.64 26.88 38.31
C SER A 2 31.29 27.48 36.94
N THR A 3 31.74 26.75 35.94
CA THR A 3 31.60 26.96 34.49
C THR A 3 30.14 26.89 34.06
N ALA A 4 29.61 27.95 33.46
CA ALA A 4 28.39 27.88 32.69
C ALA A 4 28.67 27.12 31.39
N VAL A 5 28.42 25.81 31.40
CA VAL A 5 28.28 25.00 30.19
C VAL A 5 26.99 25.46 29.52
N SER A 6 27.12 26.28 28.48
CA SER A 6 26.03 26.53 27.54
C SER A 6 25.77 25.23 26.79
N SER A 7 24.82 24.45 27.30
CA SER A 7 24.20 23.35 26.59
C SER A 7 23.38 23.94 25.44
N ASP A 8 24.07 24.25 24.33
CA ASP A 8 23.46 24.49 23.03
C ASP A 8 22.83 23.17 22.57
N GLY A 9 21.62 22.92 23.08
CA GLY A 9 20.74 21.81 22.72
C GLY A 9 20.23 22.01 21.30
N ARG A 10 21.15 21.91 20.33
CA ARG A 10 20.77 21.60 18.95
C ARG A 10 20.26 20.17 18.97
N ASP A 11 18.95 20.05 19.20
CA ASP A 11 18.14 18.95 18.68
C ASP A 11 18.33 18.94 17.16
N SER A 12 19.47 18.39 16.77
CA SER A 12 19.83 18.05 15.42
C SER A 12 18.89 16.90 15.09
N GLY A 13 17.68 17.26 14.63
CA GLY A 13 16.70 16.32 14.11
C GLY A 13 17.41 15.50 13.05
N ARG A 14 17.90 14.32 13.44
CA ARG A 14 18.69 13.45 12.59
C ARG A 14 17.83 13.17 11.36
N ALA A 15 18.23 13.74 10.23
CA ALA A 15 17.59 13.49 8.95
C ALA A 15 17.55 11.97 8.73
N ALA A 16 16.45 11.47 8.14
CA ALA A 16 16.33 10.06 7.80
C ALA A 16 17.58 9.60 7.05
N SER A 17 18.10 8.42 7.39
CA SER A 17 19.32 7.94 6.73
C SER A 17 19.08 7.82 5.22
N PRO A 18 20.07 8.17 4.37
CA PRO A 18 19.90 8.13 2.92
C PRO A 18 19.46 6.74 2.41
N TRP A 19 19.90 5.68 3.09
CA TRP A 19 19.50 4.31 2.82
C TRP A 19 18.02 4.05 3.11
N LEU A 20 17.48 4.56 4.23
CA LEU A 20 16.06 4.43 4.54
C LEU A 20 15.18 5.15 3.52
N LEU A 21 15.62 6.31 3.02
CA LEU A 21 14.92 7.04 1.96
C LEU A 21 14.92 6.28 0.64
N LEU A 22 16.05 5.65 0.28
CA LEU A 22 16.13 4.80 -0.90
C LEU A 22 15.22 3.58 -0.76
N PHE A 23 15.29 2.87 0.36
CA PHE A 23 14.45 1.71 0.63
C PHE A 23 12.96 2.06 0.62
N SER A 24 12.58 3.18 1.27
CA SER A 24 11.24 3.76 1.22
C SER A 24 10.76 3.99 -0.22
N SER A 25 11.63 4.56 -1.06
CA SER A 25 11.32 4.84 -2.47
C SER A 25 11.12 3.55 -3.27
N VAL A 26 11.99 2.54 -3.06
CA VAL A 26 11.86 1.23 -3.70
C VAL A 26 10.54 0.55 -3.32
N LEU A 27 10.18 0.54 -2.03
CA LEU A 27 8.92 -0.03 -1.57
C LEU A 27 7.71 0.68 -2.17
N MET A 28 7.74 2.02 -2.24
CA MET A 28 6.64 2.77 -2.84
C MET A 28 6.52 2.49 -4.35
N VAL A 29 7.62 2.50 -5.09
CA VAL A 29 7.62 2.21 -6.54
C VAL A 29 7.12 0.79 -6.81
N LEU A 30 7.62 -0.19 -6.05
CA LEU A 30 7.20 -1.58 -6.19
C LEU A 30 5.72 -1.75 -5.81
N GLY A 31 5.28 -1.14 -4.71
CA GLY A 31 3.89 -1.22 -4.27
C GLY A 31 2.90 -0.58 -5.27
N VAL A 32 3.22 0.62 -5.78
CA VAL A 32 2.42 1.29 -6.81
C VAL A 32 2.46 0.49 -8.12
N GLY A 33 3.62 -0.06 -8.49
CA GLY A 33 3.78 -0.90 -9.68
C GLY A 33 2.90 -2.14 -9.65
N LEU A 34 2.85 -2.86 -8.53
CA LEU A 34 1.98 -4.04 -8.36
C LEU A 34 0.50 -3.66 -8.43
N LEU A 35 0.12 -2.52 -7.84
CA LEU A 35 -1.26 -2.02 -7.90
C LEU A 35 -1.64 -1.63 -9.33
N ALA A 36 -0.76 -0.90 -10.03
CA ALA A 36 -0.97 -0.49 -11.41
C ALA A 36 -1.08 -1.70 -12.35
N LEU A 37 -0.22 -2.70 -12.15
CA LEU A 37 -0.27 -3.95 -12.90
C LEU A 37 -1.62 -4.65 -12.75
N TYR A 38 -2.18 -4.68 -11.54
CA TYR A 38 -3.51 -5.22 -11.30
C TYR A 38 -4.60 -4.41 -12.03
N PHE A 39 -4.53 -3.08 -12.00
CA PHE A 39 -5.48 -2.23 -12.74
C PHE A 39 -5.39 -2.36 -14.26
N VAL A 40 -4.21 -2.69 -14.80
CA VAL A 40 -4.03 -3.00 -16.23
C VAL A 40 -4.56 -4.40 -16.54
N TYR A 41 -4.35 -5.36 -15.65
CA TYR A 41 -4.85 -6.73 -15.78
C TYR A 41 -6.38 -6.77 -15.82
N LEU A 42 -7.07 -6.06 -14.93
CA LEU A 42 -8.53 -6.09 -14.78
C LEU A 42 -9.33 -5.91 -16.09
N PRO A 43 -9.11 -4.85 -16.89
CA PRO A 43 -9.83 -4.66 -18.16
C PRO A 43 -9.29 -5.54 -19.29
N MET A 44 -8.04 -6.02 -19.21
CA MET A 44 -7.37 -6.75 -20.29
C MET A 44 -6.72 -8.06 -19.80
N PRO A 45 -7.50 -9.00 -19.22
CA PRO A 45 -6.93 -10.22 -18.63
C PRO A 45 -6.26 -11.12 -19.68
N HIS A 46 -6.72 -11.05 -20.94
CA HIS A 46 -6.19 -11.81 -22.07
C HIS A 46 -4.73 -11.48 -22.41
N TRP A 47 -4.19 -10.32 -22.01
CA TRP A 47 -2.76 -9.98 -22.22
C TRP A 47 -1.84 -10.74 -21.26
N PHE A 48 -2.40 -11.30 -20.19
CA PHE A 48 -1.66 -11.97 -19.12
C PHE A 48 -1.93 -13.48 -19.06
N GLN A 49 -2.81 -13.99 -19.92
CA GLN A 49 -3.13 -15.40 -20.02
C GLN A 49 -2.38 -16.00 -21.22
N SER A 50 -1.38 -16.84 -20.96
CA SER A 50 -0.88 -17.76 -21.98
C SER A 50 -1.53 -19.13 -21.75
N GLU A 51 -2.22 -19.65 -22.78
CA GLU A 51 -2.94 -20.93 -22.70
C GLU A 51 -2.03 -22.08 -22.25
N ILE A 52 -0.75 -22.01 -22.63
CA ILE A 52 0.30 -22.99 -22.30
C ILE A 52 0.67 -22.94 -20.80
N ALA A 53 0.79 -21.75 -20.21
CA ALA A 53 1.16 -21.61 -18.80
C ALA A 53 0.02 -22.00 -17.85
N MET A 54 -1.24 -21.79 -18.23
CA MET A 54 -2.39 -22.18 -17.40
C MET A 54 -2.53 -23.70 -17.30
N GLN A 55 -2.29 -24.43 -18.40
CA GLN A 55 -2.30 -25.90 -18.39
C GLN A 55 -1.14 -26.52 -17.59
N GLN A 56 0.05 -25.89 -17.63
CA GLN A 56 1.24 -26.43 -16.96
C GLN A 56 1.34 -26.09 -15.48
N ALA A 57 0.85 -24.92 -15.05
CA ALA A 57 0.99 -24.45 -13.68
C ALA A 57 -0.13 -24.92 -12.73
N GLY A 58 -1.21 -25.52 -13.24
CA GLY A 58 -2.40 -25.85 -12.46
C GLY A 58 -3.07 -24.61 -11.83
N VAL A 59 -2.71 -23.41 -12.29
CA VAL A 59 -3.23 -22.13 -11.80
C VAL A 59 -4.53 -21.85 -12.53
N SER A 60 -5.63 -22.10 -11.82
CA SER A 60 -7.00 -21.94 -12.33
C SER A 60 -7.47 -20.49 -12.41
N ASP A 61 -6.79 -19.54 -11.76
CA ASP A 61 -7.17 -18.12 -11.82
C ASP A 61 -6.00 -17.13 -11.54
N PRO A 62 -5.37 -16.56 -12.58
CA PRO A 62 -4.32 -15.55 -12.44
C PRO A 62 -4.84 -14.26 -11.84
N GLY A 63 -6.16 -14.01 -11.90
CA GLY A 63 -6.78 -12.84 -11.30
C GLY A 63 -6.60 -12.80 -9.79
N MET A 64 -6.68 -13.95 -9.13
CA MET A 64 -6.41 -14.07 -7.70
C MET A 64 -4.94 -13.79 -7.35
N ILE A 65 -4.01 -14.15 -8.22
CA ILE A 65 -2.57 -13.86 -8.02
C ILE A 65 -2.35 -12.34 -8.08
N PHE A 66 -2.81 -11.68 -9.15
CA PHE A 66 -2.64 -10.23 -9.29
C PHE A 66 -3.38 -9.47 -8.19
N TYR A 67 -4.55 -9.96 -7.78
CA TYR A 67 -5.30 -9.44 -6.65
C TYR A 67 -4.47 -9.52 -5.34
N CYS A 68 -3.87 -10.67 -5.04
CA CYS A 68 -3.01 -10.83 -3.86
C CYS A 68 -1.76 -9.92 -3.94
N LEU A 69 -1.16 -9.81 -5.12
CA LEU A 69 -0.01 -8.93 -5.35
C LEU A 69 -0.36 -7.45 -5.16
N ALA A 70 -1.53 -6.99 -5.63
CA ALA A 70 -1.99 -5.62 -5.39
C ALA A 70 -2.28 -5.34 -3.91
N THR A 71 -2.80 -6.34 -3.18
CA THR A 71 -2.98 -6.24 -1.73
C THR A 71 -1.64 -6.07 -1.02
N ALA A 72 -0.65 -6.90 -1.36
CA ALA A 72 0.72 -6.77 -0.84
C ALA A 72 1.36 -5.44 -1.26
N GLY A 73 1.11 -4.99 -2.49
CA GLY A 73 1.58 -3.70 -3.01
C GLY A 73 1.06 -2.53 -2.19
N SER A 74 -0.21 -2.56 -1.78
CA SER A 74 -0.78 -1.57 -0.87
C SER A 74 -0.03 -1.51 0.46
N ALA A 75 0.34 -2.67 1.03
CA ALA A 75 1.15 -2.73 2.24
C ALA A 75 2.56 -2.17 2.03
N PHE A 76 3.20 -2.43 0.89
CA PHE A 76 4.50 -1.85 0.56
C PHE A 76 4.45 -0.33 0.45
N VAL A 77 3.39 0.25 -0.12
CA VAL A 77 3.23 1.71 -0.14
C VAL A 77 3.12 2.29 1.27
N VAL A 78 2.37 1.65 2.17
CA VAL A 78 2.25 2.07 3.57
C VAL A 78 3.60 2.00 4.27
N TRP A 79 4.30 0.87 4.18
CA TRP A 79 5.61 0.69 4.79
C TRP A 79 6.64 1.65 4.21
N GLY A 80 6.65 1.84 2.89
CA GLY A 80 7.50 2.84 2.23
C GLY A 80 7.23 4.24 2.78
N ARG A 81 5.96 4.65 2.88
CA ARG A 81 5.56 5.95 3.44
C ARG A 81 6.02 6.13 4.89
N LEU A 82 5.87 5.10 5.73
CA LEU A 82 6.31 5.11 7.12
C LEU A 82 7.83 5.26 7.23
N MET A 83 8.57 4.45 6.47
CA MET A 83 10.03 4.45 6.50
C MET A 83 10.61 5.78 6.03
N GLY A 84 9.97 6.44 5.05
CA GLY A 84 10.37 7.78 4.60
C GLY A 84 10.07 8.90 5.60
N CYS A 85 9.24 8.64 6.61
CA CYS A 85 8.88 9.60 7.66
C CYS A 85 9.61 9.36 8.99
N LEU A 86 10.45 8.32 9.09
CA LEU A 86 11.27 8.05 10.27
C LEU A 86 12.25 9.20 10.51
N ARG A 87 12.26 9.72 11.75
CA ARG A 87 13.30 10.64 12.22
C ARG A 87 13.98 10.00 13.42
N GLY A 88 15.26 9.67 13.29
CA GLY A 88 15.92 8.75 14.21
C GLY A 88 15.26 7.36 14.12
N ASP A 89 14.63 6.92 15.20
CA ASP A 89 13.93 5.62 15.33
C ASP A 89 12.45 5.76 15.73
N VAL A 90 11.90 6.98 15.68
CA VAL A 90 10.55 7.27 16.16
C VAL A 90 9.61 7.56 15.00
N ILE A 91 8.49 6.84 14.96
CA ILE A 91 7.37 7.13 14.05
C ILE A 91 6.36 8.00 14.79
N ASN A 92 6.11 9.21 14.28
CA ASN A 92 5.07 10.07 14.82
C ASN A 92 3.69 9.43 14.59
N ARG A 93 2.81 9.47 15.61
CA ARG A 93 1.42 9.04 15.52
C ARG A 93 0.70 9.63 14.30
N SER A 94 0.92 10.91 13.98
CA SER A 94 0.30 11.54 12.80
C SER A 94 0.77 10.88 11.49
N ALA A 95 2.05 10.55 11.38
CA ALA A 95 2.61 9.85 10.23
C ALA A 95 2.07 8.42 10.12
N LEU A 96 1.95 7.72 11.25
CA LEU A 96 1.35 6.40 11.32
C LEU A 96 -0.11 6.40 10.86
N MET A 97 -0.93 7.31 11.39
CA MET A 97 -2.34 7.42 11.02
C MET A 97 -2.51 7.80 9.55
N LYS A 98 -1.68 8.71 9.01
CA LYS A 98 -1.70 9.07 7.57
C LYS A 98 -1.29 7.92 6.66
N ALA A 99 -0.26 7.16 7.03
CA ALA A 99 0.17 6.00 6.26
C ALA A 99 -0.89 4.88 6.32
N ALA A 100 -1.48 4.62 7.49
CA ALA A 100 -2.57 3.66 7.63
C ALA A 100 -3.80 4.10 6.82
N ALA A 101 -4.16 5.39 6.86
CA ALA A 101 -5.25 5.95 6.03
C ALA A 101 -4.99 5.73 4.54
N LEU A 102 -3.77 5.97 4.08
CA LEU A 102 -3.35 5.71 2.70
C LEU A 102 -3.51 4.22 2.34
N GLY A 103 -3.07 3.31 3.20
CA GLY A 103 -3.21 1.87 2.99
C GLY A 103 -4.67 1.44 2.84
N MET A 104 -5.53 1.91 3.75
CA MET A 104 -6.97 1.65 3.68
C MET A 104 -7.59 2.22 2.41
N LEU A 105 -7.17 3.41 1.97
CA LEU A 105 -7.65 3.99 0.73
C LEU A 105 -7.22 3.16 -0.49
N LEU A 106 -5.97 2.72 -0.56
CA LEU A 106 -5.46 1.88 -1.65
C LEU A 106 -6.18 0.53 -1.73
N LEU A 107 -6.41 -0.11 -0.58
CA LEU A 107 -7.23 -1.32 -0.50
C LEU A 107 -8.65 -1.05 -0.99
N GLY A 108 -9.26 0.06 -0.58
CA GLY A 108 -10.57 0.47 -1.07
C GLY A 108 -10.60 0.61 -2.59
N VAL A 109 -9.66 1.37 -3.16
CA VAL A 109 -9.54 1.59 -4.61
C VAL A 109 -9.37 0.27 -5.36
N MET A 110 -8.52 -0.62 -4.84
CA MET A 110 -8.34 -1.96 -5.37
C MET A 110 -9.66 -2.77 -5.35
N ARG A 111 -10.45 -2.68 -4.27
CA ARG A 111 -11.77 -3.32 -4.19
C ARG A 111 -12.78 -2.73 -5.15
N LEU A 112 -12.76 -1.42 -5.36
CA LEU A 112 -13.59 -0.78 -6.38
C LEU A 112 -13.25 -1.30 -7.78
N GLY A 113 -11.96 -1.41 -8.12
CA GLY A 113 -11.53 -2.03 -9.38
C GLY A 113 -12.05 -3.46 -9.54
N THR A 114 -11.97 -4.26 -8.48
CA THR A 114 -12.47 -5.64 -8.45
C THR A 114 -13.99 -5.72 -8.61
N ALA A 115 -14.73 -4.75 -8.06
CA ALA A 115 -16.18 -4.67 -8.22
C ALA A 115 -16.58 -4.27 -9.65
N LEU A 116 -15.80 -3.39 -10.30
CA LEU A 116 -16.04 -2.98 -11.70
C LEU A 116 -15.67 -4.07 -12.71
N PHE A 117 -14.61 -4.83 -12.42
CA PHE A 117 -14.10 -5.91 -13.28
C PHE A 117 -13.95 -7.20 -12.45
N PRO A 118 -15.07 -7.88 -12.11
CA PRO A 118 -15.00 -9.04 -11.25
C PRO A 118 -14.38 -10.24 -11.96
N HIS A 119 -13.47 -10.91 -11.26
CA HIS A 119 -12.80 -12.14 -11.70
C HIS A 119 -12.93 -13.23 -10.64
N GLY A 120 -12.77 -14.48 -11.04
CA GLY A 120 -12.80 -15.62 -10.13
C GLY A 120 -14.06 -15.69 -9.27
N ALA A 121 -13.84 -15.92 -7.97
CA ALA A 121 -14.88 -16.00 -6.97
C ALA A 121 -15.71 -14.69 -6.84
N PHE A 122 -15.15 -13.54 -7.21
CA PHE A 122 -15.84 -12.25 -7.08
C PHE A 122 -16.95 -12.05 -8.11
N GLN A 123 -16.99 -12.82 -9.20
CA GLN A 123 -18.08 -12.76 -10.19
C GLN A 123 -19.44 -13.09 -9.57
N GLN A 124 -19.47 -14.00 -8.61
CA GLN A 124 -20.69 -14.42 -7.92
C GLN A 124 -20.94 -13.62 -6.63
N MET A 125 -19.96 -12.83 -6.19
CA MET A 125 -19.96 -12.15 -4.89
C MET A 125 -19.61 -10.67 -4.99
N VAL A 126 -20.03 -9.96 -6.04
CA VAL A 126 -19.69 -8.54 -6.29
C VAL A 126 -20.11 -7.61 -5.13
N ALA A 127 -21.15 -7.97 -4.37
CA ALA A 127 -21.55 -7.22 -3.18
C ALA A 127 -20.43 -7.13 -2.12
N LEU A 128 -19.54 -8.14 -2.04
CA LEU A 128 -18.43 -8.17 -1.11
C LEU A 128 -17.40 -7.06 -1.37
N PRO A 129 -16.75 -6.96 -2.56
CA PRO A 129 -15.80 -5.89 -2.84
C PRO A 129 -16.43 -4.48 -2.78
N VAL A 130 -17.72 -4.34 -3.12
CA VAL A 130 -18.43 -3.05 -2.95
C VAL A 130 -18.52 -2.68 -1.46
N THR A 131 -18.90 -3.62 -0.61
CA THR A 131 -19.01 -3.39 0.84
C THR A 131 -17.64 -3.10 1.46
N GLU A 132 -16.61 -3.85 1.07
CA GLU A 132 -15.24 -3.65 1.52
C GLU A 132 -14.69 -2.29 1.07
N PHE A 133 -14.99 -1.85 -0.16
CA PHE A 133 -14.63 -0.51 -0.63
C PHE A 133 -15.19 0.57 0.29
N ILE A 134 -16.50 0.53 0.56
CA ILE A 134 -17.16 1.52 1.44
C ILE A 134 -16.52 1.51 2.82
N LEU A 135 -16.32 0.33 3.41
CA LEU A 135 -15.73 0.18 4.74
C LEU A 135 -14.30 0.72 4.78
N PHE A 136 -13.46 0.35 3.82
CA PHE A 136 -12.06 0.78 3.77
C PHE A 136 -11.94 2.28 3.52
N SER A 137 -12.75 2.86 2.63
CA SER A 137 -12.81 4.30 2.42
C SER A 137 -13.27 5.06 3.66
N PHE A 138 -14.27 4.52 4.39
CA PHE A 138 -14.73 5.11 5.65
C PHE A 138 -13.63 5.08 6.73
N ILE A 139 -12.95 3.95 6.89
CA ILE A 139 -11.83 3.81 7.84
C ILE A 139 -10.69 4.75 7.43
N ALA A 140 -10.34 4.81 6.15
CA ALA A 140 -9.31 5.72 5.63
C ALA A 140 -9.61 7.17 5.98
N TRP A 141 -10.85 7.62 5.75
CA TRP A 141 -11.30 8.96 6.09
C TRP A 141 -11.23 9.24 7.59
N ARG A 142 -11.69 8.30 8.42
CA ARG A 142 -11.61 8.41 9.89
C ARG A 142 -10.17 8.51 10.39
N LEU A 143 -9.27 7.68 9.87
CA LEU A 143 -7.85 7.70 10.23
C LEU A 143 -7.20 9.01 9.80
N TYR A 144 -7.49 9.50 8.59
CA TYR A 144 -6.96 10.77 8.09
C TYR A 144 -7.41 11.96 8.94
N LYS A 145 -8.69 12.01 9.33
CA LYS A 145 -9.22 13.07 10.20
C LYS A 145 -8.66 13.02 11.62
N SER A 146 -8.21 11.85 12.07
CA SER A 146 -7.66 11.63 13.41
C SER A 146 -6.13 11.81 13.48
N ALA A 147 -5.49 12.09 12.35
CA ALA A 147 -4.04 12.20 12.19
C ALA A 147 -3.54 13.63 12.34
#